data_AF-A0A9P0AJ61-F1
#
_entry.id   AF-A0A9P0AJ61-F1
#
_cell.length_a   1.000
_cell.length_b   1.000
_cell.length_c   1.000
_cell.angle_alpha   90.00
_cell.angle_beta   90.00
_cell.angle_gamma   90.00
#
_symmetry.space_group_name_H-M   'P 1'
#
loop_
_entity.id
_entity.type
_entity.pdbx_description
1 polymer ?
#
loop_
_entity_poly.entity_id
_entity_poly.type
_entity_poly.pdbx_seq_one_letter_code
_entity_poly.pdbx_strand_id
1 'polypeptide(L)'
;MRIVPENHVRALFENLNRCTVHFPHVHLISNCIMGRMFNERGTSTTEVLIQHAIKMKVAGFYRQQLVMVLFHDPEMVTDFRRKCENELADMRRECVGDSGATYFDVLTTDLNRLALLAANDRIARILTSNYVQERFPIYGGMLRYQFEKGMVRNELLKESIDTCYSSFSYFANLPYELVETILGYVDNTALRVLVYPREAGKQNVSLLHLINNFAIATQFNFKLISSYQS
;
A
#
# COMPACT_ATOMS: atom_id res chain seq x y z
N MET A 1 32.70 18.04 -0.34
CA MET A 1 31.37 18.07 0.31
C MET A 1 30.68 19.35 -0.13
N ARG A 2 29.81 19.30 -1.15
CA ARG A 2 29.09 20.48 -1.66
C ARG A 2 27.67 20.44 -1.13
N ILE A 3 27.29 21.50 -0.42
CA ILE A 3 26.01 21.65 0.26
C ILE A 3 24.94 21.90 -0.81
N VAL A 4 23.91 21.05 -0.86
CA VAL A 4 22.75 21.29 -1.71
C VAL A 4 21.98 22.47 -1.14
N PRO A 5 21.71 23.52 -1.92
CA PRO A 5 21.08 24.72 -1.38
C PRO A 5 19.64 24.42 -0.91
N GLU A 6 19.33 24.93 0.29
CA GLU A 6 18.14 24.60 1.10
C GLU A 6 16.81 24.77 0.35
N ASN A 7 16.77 25.69 -0.60
CA ASN A 7 15.63 25.96 -1.47
C ASN A 7 15.25 24.76 -2.36
N HIS A 8 16.20 23.96 -2.82
CA HIS A 8 15.92 22.78 -3.63
C HIS A 8 15.37 21.62 -2.80
N VAL A 9 15.86 21.47 -1.57
CA VAL A 9 15.35 20.47 -0.61
C VAL A 9 13.91 20.81 -0.23
N ARG A 10 13.62 22.10 0.03
CA ARG A 10 12.27 22.57 0.36
C ARG A 10 11.28 22.35 -0.79
N ALA A 11 11.67 22.68 -2.04
CA ALA A 11 10.85 22.44 -3.22
C ALA A 11 10.57 20.95 -3.45
N LEU A 12 11.57 20.08 -3.21
CA LEU A 12 11.39 18.63 -3.33
C LEU A 12 10.43 18.10 -2.26
N PHE A 13 10.53 18.60 -1.03
CA PHE A 13 9.64 18.24 0.07
C PHE A 13 8.19 18.69 -0.16
N GLU A 14 7.98 19.93 -0.63
CA GLU A 14 6.64 20.44 -0.97
C GLU A 14 5.98 19.65 -2.10
N ASN A 15 6.77 19.23 -3.10
CA ASN A 15 6.26 18.42 -4.22
C ASN A 15 5.97 16.96 -3.80
N LEU A 16 6.79 16.37 -2.92
CA LEU A 16 6.49 15.08 -2.32
C LEU A 16 5.19 15.14 -1.51
N ASN A 17 5.00 16.19 -0.70
CA ASN A 17 3.79 16.37 0.10
C ASN A 17 2.51 16.55 -0.73
N ARG A 18 2.60 17.11 -1.94
CA ARG A 18 1.45 17.18 -2.87
C ARG A 18 1.06 15.83 -3.48
N CYS A 19 1.92 14.81 -3.39
CA CYS A 19 1.67 13.46 -3.90
C CYS A 19 1.07 12.51 -2.84
N THR A 20 0.79 13.02 -1.64
CA THR A 20 0.22 12.29 -0.48
C THR A 20 -1.17 11.70 -0.71
N VAL A 21 -1.90 12.16 -1.74
CA VAL A 21 -3.29 11.74 -1.99
C VAL A 21 -3.40 10.23 -2.28
N HIS A 22 -2.32 9.56 -2.69
CA HIS A 22 -2.35 8.14 -3.04
C HIS A 22 -1.47 7.21 -2.18
N PHE A 23 -0.56 7.76 -1.35
CA PHE A 23 0.32 6.98 -0.48
C PHE A 23 0.61 7.71 0.85
N PRO A 24 0.15 7.19 2.01
CA PRO A 24 0.45 7.74 3.35
C PRO A 24 1.94 7.78 3.72
N HIS A 25 2.81 7.19 2.89
CA HIS A 25 4.25 7.13 3.16
C HIS A 25 4.94 8.48 3.17
N VAL A 26 4.44 9.52 2.52
CA VAL A 26 5.15 10.81 2.52
C VAL A 26 5.14 11.44 3.93
N HIS A 27 4.09 11.22 4.72
CA HIS A 27 4.05 11.64 6.13
C HIS A 27 4.93 10.76 7.05
N LEU A 28 5.02 9.45 6.78
CA LEU A 28 5.93 8.55 7.51
C LEU A 28 7.41 8.79 7.14
N ILE A 29 7.69 9.14 5.90
CA ILE A 29 9.00 9.62 5.45
C ILE A 29 9.31 10.95 6.13
N SER A 30 8.36 11.88 6.27
CA SER A 30 8.58 13.12 7.02
C SER A 30 8.92 12.87 8.51
N ASN A 31 8.22 11.96 9.20
CA ASN A 31 8.36 11.82 10.65
C ASN A 31 9.37 10.75 11.10
N CYS A 32 9.53 9.63 10.37
CA CYS A 32 10.54 8.62 10.70
C CYS A 32 11.95 9.03 10.26
N ILE A 33 12.08 9.85 9.21
CA ILE A 33 13.38 10.30 8.72
C ILE A 33 13.94 11.44 9.60
N MET A 34 13.09 12.35 10.11
CA MET A 34 13.56 13.44 10.99
C MET A 34 14.16 12.92 12.32
N GLY A 35 13.67 11.80 12.86
CA GLY A 35 14.14 11.26 14.14
C GLY A 35 15.39 10.38 14.09
N ARG A 36 15.77 9.82 12.93
CA ARG A 36 16.92 8.89 12.78
C ARG A 36 17.93 9.31 11.71
N MET A 37 17.91 10.57 11.27
CA MET A 37 18.86 11.10 10.29
C MET A 37 20.17 11.61 10.85
N PHE A 38 20.27 11.74 12.17
CA PHE A 38 21.54 11.97 12.83
C PHE A 38 22.06 10.63 13.38
N ASN A 39 23.28 10.29 13.00
CA ASN A 39 24.07 9.07 13.31
C ASN A 39 23.83 7.84 12.42
N GLU A 40 24.70 7.63 11.42
CA GLU A 40 25.93 6.81 11.64
C GLU A 40 26.80 6.60 10.40
N ARG A 41 26.40 7.00 9.18
CA ARG A 41 27.25 6.91 7.98
C ARG A 41 27.00 8.10 7.08
N GLY A 42 28.06 8.78 6.64
CA GLY A 42 28.06 10.11 6.00
C GLY A 42 27.32 10.31 4.66
N THR A 43 26.24 9.58 4.41
CA THR A 43 25.24 9.80 3.36
C THR A 43 24.41 11.05 3.69
N SER A 44 24.40 12.04 2.81
CA SER A 44 23.63 13.27 3.04
C SER A 44 22.12 12.99 2.97
N THR A 45 21.31 13.71 3.77
CA THR A 45 19.84 13.64 3.73
C THR A 45 19.27 13.77 2.32
N THR A 46 19.92 14.57 1.48
CA THR A 46 19.56 14.76 0.09
C THR A 46 19.74 13.49 -0.75
N GLU A 47 20.79 12.70 -0.49
CA GLU A 47 21.07 11.46 -1.22
C GLU A 47 19.97 10.41 -1.03
N VAL A 48 19.50 10.24 0.21
CA VAL A 48 18.40 9.32 0.55
C VAL A 48 17.10 9.74 -0.15
N LEU A 49 16.81 11.05 -0.17
CA LEU A 49 15.62 11.58 -0.86
C LEU A 49 15.70 11.42 -2.38
N ILE A 50 16.89 11.61 -2.96
CA ILE A 50 17.16 11.36 -4.39
C ILE A 50 16.88 9.91 -4.74
N GLN A 51 17.51 8.99 -4.02
CA GLN A 51 17.35 7.56 -4.25
C GLN A 51 15.89 7.15 -4.08
N HIS A 52 15.20 7.69 -3.07
CA HIS A 52 13.77 7.48 -2.89
C HIS A 52 12.95 7.97 -4.11
N ALA A 53 13.21 9.19 -4.60
CA ALA A 53 12.50 9.72 -5.76
C ALA A 53 12.76 8.91 -7.04
N ILE A 54 14.01 8.47 -7.26
CA ILE A 54 14.37 7.62 -8.39
C ILE A 54 13.63 6.29 -8.31
N LYS A 55 13.71 5.56 -7.18
CA LYS A 55 13.07 4.24 -7.07
C LYS A 55 11.55 4.30 -7.23
N MET A 56 10.90 5.35 -6.71
CA MET A 56 9.46 5.56 -6.87
C MET A 56 9.09 5.84 -8.33
N LYS A 57 9.91 6.62 -9.05
CA LYS A 57 9.72 6.88 -10.49
C LYS A 57 9.89 5.61 -11.32
N VAL A 58 10.96 4.84 -11.09
CA VAL A 58 11.24 3.61 -11.85
C VAL A 58 10.13 2.56 -11.61
N ALA A 59 9.63 2.43 -10.38
CA ALA A 59 8.52 1.53 -10.07
C ALA A 59 7.15 1.99 -10.60
N GLY A 60 7.06 3.19 -11.21
CA GLY A 60 5.82 3.72 -11.80
C GLY A 60 4.88 4.39 -10.79
N PHE A 61 5.30 4.60 -9.55
CA PHE A 61 4.50 5.26 -8.52
C PHE A 61 4.50 6.79 -8.64
N TYR A 62 5.35 7.37 -9.50
CA TYR A 62 5.47 8.81 -9.69
C TYR A 62 5.50 9.17 -11.18
N ARG A 63 4.52 9.99 -11.63
CA ARG A 63 4.39 10.40 -13.04
C ARG A 63 5.12 11.70 -13.38
N GLN A 64 5.46 12.54 -12.40
CA GLN A 64 6.08 13.83 -12.68
C GLN A 64 7.59 13.71 -12.97
N GLN A 65 8.10 14.57 -13.85
CA GLN A 65 9.46 14.49 -14.38
C GLN A 65 10.51 15.26 -13.56
N LEU A 66 10.13 15.84 -12.42
CA LEU A 66 10.95 16.74 -11.59
C LEU A 66 12.27 16.14 -11.08
N VAL A 67 12.34 14.82 -10.89
CA VAL A 67 13.50 14.15 -10.28
C VAL A 67 14.80 14.33 -11.08
N MET A 68 14.74 14.46 -12.41
CA MET A 68 15.96 14.57 -13.24
C MET A 68 16.56 15.98 -13.23
N VAL A 69 15.77 17.01 -12.94
CA VAL A 69 16.19 18.42 -13.08
C VAL A 69 16.98 18.90 -11.86
N LEU A 70 16.87 18.21 -10.73
CA LEU A 70 17.30 18.74 -9.42
C LEU A 70 18.75 18.41 -9.03
N PHE A 71 19.52 17.66 -9.84
CA PHE A 71 20.78 17.07 -9.37
C PHE A 71 21.99 17.26 -10.30
N HIS A 72 23.13 17.54 -9.68
CA HIS A 72 24.40 17.88 -10.32
C HIS A 72 25.34 16.68 -10.58
N ASP A 73 24.97 15.46 -10.18
CA ASP A 73 25.72 14.23 -10.44
C ASP A 73 24.89 13.26 -11.29
N PRO A 74 25.02 13.34 -12.63
CA PRO A 74 24.29 12.47 -13.54
C PRO A 74 24.66 11.01 -13.37
N GLU A 75 25.91 10.71 -13.03
CA GLU A 75 26.45 9.34 -12.98
C GLU A 75 25.83 8.57 -11.81
N MET A 76 25.82 9.17 -10.62
CA MET A 76 25.17 8.60 -9.42
C MET A 76 23.67 8.33 -9.67
N VAL A 77 22.98 9.27 -10.32
CA VAL A 77 21.55 9.13 -10.66
C VAL A 77 21.34 7.98 -11.65
N THR A 78 22.17 7.86 -12.69
CA THR A 78 22.07 6.78 -13.67
C THR A 78 22.39 5.41 -13.08
N ASP A 79 23.39 5.32 -12.21
CA ASP A 79 23.78 4.06 -11.58
C ASP A 79 22.72 3.53 -10.63
N PHE A 80 22.18 4.41 -9.77
CA PHE A 80 21.12 4.01 -8.85
C PHE A 80 19.83 3.65 -9.59
N ARG A 81 19.49 4.40 -10.65
CA ARG A 81 18.37 4.05 -11.55
C ARG A 81 18.53 2.65 -12.13
N ARG A 82 19.71 2.34 -12.69
CA ARG A 82 20.00 1.01 -13.27
C ARG A 82 19.86 -0.11 -12.24
N LYS A 83 20.31 0.11 -11.00
CA LYS A 83 20.10 -0.84 -9.89
C LYS A 83 18.61 -1.05 -9.61
N CYS A 84 17.81 0.02 -9.58
CA CYS A 84 16.36 -0.08 -9.42
C CYS A 84 15.70 -0.88 -10.57
N GLU A 85 16.10 -0.59 -11.81
CA GLU A 85 15.56 -1.26 -13.01
C GLU A 85 15.88 -2.76 -12.99
N ASN A 86 17.12 -3.13 -12.64
CA ASN A 86 17.54 -4.52 -12.52
C ASN A 86 16.77 -5.25 -11.41
N GLU A 87 16.64 -4.65 -10.23
CA GLU A 87 15.91 -5.26 -9.12
C GLU A 87 14.42 -5.45 -9.47
N LEU A 88 13.78 -4.47 -10.12
CA LEU A 88 12.40 -4.63 -10.58
C LEU A 88 12.26 -5.68 -11.69
N ALA A 89 13.25 -5.82 -12.57
CA ALA A 89 13.25 -6.88 -13.57
C ALA A 89 13.33 -8.26 -12.94
N ASP A 90 14.07 -8.41 -11.84
CA ASP A 90 14.08 -9.63 -11.03
C ASP A 90 12.72 -9.86 -10.36
N MET A 91 12.16 -8.83 -9.72
CA MET A 91 10.86 -8.92 -9.02
C MET A 91 9.71 -9.30 -9.95
N ARG A 92 9.78 -8.93 -11.24
CA ARG A 92 8.78 -9.30 -12.27
C ARG A 92 8.93 -10.74 -12.76
N ARG A 93 10.10 -11.35 -12.60
CA ARG A 93 10.39 -12.72 -13.05
C ARG A 93 10.17 -13.75 -11.95
N GLU A 94 10.39 -13.35 -10.71
CA GLU A 94 10.35 -14.25 -9.56
C GLU A 94 8.96 -14.31 -8.94
N CYS A 95 8.37 -15.51 -8.93
CA CYS A 95 7.08 -15.78 -8.28
C CYS A 95 7.24 -15.99 -6.77
N VAL A 96 6.24 -15.57 -6.02
CA VAL A 96 6.16 -15.82 -4.59
C VAL A 96 5.63 -17.24 -4.37
N GLY A 97 6.55 -18.18 -4.14
CA GLY A 97 6.21 -19.60 -3.99
C GLY A 97 5.41 -20.13 -5.19
N ASP A 98 4.29 -20.78 -4.90
CA ASP A 98 3.35 -21.35 -5.87
C ASP A 98 2.10 -20.47 -6.10
N SER A 99 2.09 -19.21 -5.64
CA SER A 99 0.92 -18.33 -5.75
C SER A 99 0.60 -17.86 -7.17
N GLY A 100 1.54 -18.00 -8.11
CA GLY A 100 1.44 -17.39 -9.44
C GLY A 100 1.58 -15.85 -9.45
N ALA A 101 1.65 -15.20 -8.29
CA ALA A 101 1.94 -13.78 -8.17
C ALA A 101 3.44 -13.54 -8.08
N THR A 102 3.93 -12.53 -8.78
CA THR A 102 5.33 -12.10 -8.71
C THR A 102 5.57 -11.16 -7.54
N TYR A 103 6.83 -10.99 -7.12
CA TYR A 103 7.16 -9.97 -6.11
C TYR A 103 6.80 -8.55 -6.58
N PHE A 104 6.82 -8.29 -7.89
CA PHE A 104 6.33 -7.04 -8.45
C PHE A 104 4.81 -6.88 -8.33
N ASP A 105 4.05 -7.96 -8.48
CA ASP A 105 2.59 -7.93 -8.26
C ASP A 105 2.29 -7.61 -6.80
N VAL A 106 3.00 -8.22 -5.85
CA VAL A 106 2.84 -7.89 -4.42
C VAL A 106 3.13 -6.42 -4.14
N LEU A 107 4.12 -5.84 -4.82
CA LEU A 107 4.47 -4.43 -4.65
C LEU A 107 3.40 -3.47 -5.18
N THR A 108 2.65 -3.87 -6.22
CA THR A 108 1.81 -2.94 -7.01
C THR A 108 0.31 -3.22 -6.95
N THR A 109 -0.10 -4.41 -6.52
CA THR A 109 -1.49 -4.82 -6.50
C THR A 109 -2.30 -4.17 -5.37
N ASP A 110 -3.63 -4.25 -5.48
CA ASP A 110 -4.55 -3.66 -4.52
C ASP A 110 -4.63 -4.45 -3.20
N LEU A 111 -5.20 -3.81 -2.17
CA LEU A 111 -5.28 -4.38 -0.83
C LEU A 111 -6.10 -5.67 -0.76
N ASN A 112 -7.13 -5.84 -1.60
CA ASN A 112 -7.95 -7.05 -1.57
C ASN A 112 -7.16 -8.24 -2.11
N ARG A 113 -6.43 -8.05 -3.22
CA ARG A 113 -5.53 -9.09 -3.74
C ARG A 113 -4.41 -9.43 -2.75
N LEU A 114 -3.89 -8.44 -2.03
CA LEU A 114 -2.92 -8.69 -0.97
C LEU A 114 -3.51 -9.43 0.23
N ALA A 115 -4.76 -9.17 0.59
CA ALA A 115 -5.45 -9.91 1.65
C ALA A 115 -5.62 -11.39 1.28
N LEU A 116 -5.95 -11.69 0.02
CA LEU A 116 -6.03 -13.07 -0.48
C LEU A 116 -4.67 -13.79 -0.40
N LEU A 117 -3.58 -13.11 -0.78
CA LEU A 117 -2.23 -13.67 -0.62
C LEU A 117 -1.87 -13.88 0.86
N ALA A 118 -2.27 -12.95 1.72
CA ALA A 118 -2.04 -13.02 3.16
C ALA A 118 -2.88 -14.10 3.86
N ALA A 119 -3.96 -14.57 3.25
CA ALA A 119 -4.74 -15.70 3.76
C ALA A 119 -4.02 -17.05 3.57
N ASN A 120 -2.98 -17.12 2.74
CA ASN A 120 -2.17 -18.32 2.56
C ASN A 120 -0.94 -18.29 3.47
N ASP A 121 -0.93 -19.13 4.52
CA ASP A 121 0.14 -19.19 5.52
C ASP A 121 1.53 -19.49 4.94
N ARG A 122 1.62 -20.25 3.85
CA ARG A 122 2.90 -20.52 3.18
C ARG A 122 3.43 -19.25 2.53
N ILE A 123 2.57 -18.54 1.81
CA ILE A 123 2.91 -17.28 1.15
C ILE A 123 3.23 -16.20 2.18
N ALA A 124 2.45 -16.11 3.25
CA ALA A 124 2.68 -15.16 4.35
C ALA A 124 4.05 -15.38 5.01
N ARG A 125 4.44 -16.63 5.27
CA ARG A 125 5.78 -16.93 5.79
C ARG A 125 6.91 -16.54 4.84
N ILE A 126 6.74 -16.75 3.53
CA ILE A 126 7.73 -16.33 2.53
C ILE A 126 7.89 -14.82 2.56
N LEU A 127 6.78 -14.07 2.50
CA LEU A 127 6.78 -12.61 2.39
C LEU A 127 7.18 -11.88 3.68
N THR A 128 7.07 -12.53 4.84
CA THR A 128 7.51 -11.99 6.13
C THR A 128 8.93 -12.42 6.52
N SER A 129 9.56 -13.31 5.74
CA SER A 129 10.92 -13.76 5.99
C SER A 129 11.98 -12.71 5.63
N ASN A 130 13.18 -12.85 6.19
CA ASN A 130 14.32 -12.00 5.86
C ASN A 130 14.79 -12.16 4.41
N TYR A 131 14.46 -13.28 3.76
CA TYR A 131 14.81 -13.54 2.36
C TYR A 131 14.40 -12.38 1.44
N VAL A 132 13.21 -11.82 1.62
CA VAL A 132 12.70 -10.73 0.76
C VAL A 132 13.60 -9.50 0.85
N GLN A 133 14.04 -9.15 2.05
CA GLN A 133 14.88 -7.97 2.26
C GLN A 133 16.32 -8.19 1.79
N GLU A 134 16.81 -9.42 1.87
CA GLU A 134 18.13 -9.81 1.34
C GLU A 134 18.12 -9.89 -0.19
N ARG A 135 17.05 -10.42 -0.79
CA ARG A 135 16.90 -10.62 -2.24
C ARG A 135 16.62 -9.33 -2.99
N PHE A 136 15.85 -8.43 -2.39
CA PHE A 136 15.42 -7.16 -2.97
C PHE A 136 15.82 -6.00 -2.04
N PRO A 137 17.10 -5.61 -1.99
CA PRO A 137 17.57 -4.62 -1.02
C PRO A 137 17.00 -3.20 -1.21
N ILE A 138 16.58 -2.80 -2.43
CA ILE A 138 16.03 -1.47 -2.71
C ILE A 138 14.54 -1.40 -2.40
N TYR A 139 13.79 -2.44 -2.77
CA TYR A 139 12.33 -2.51 -2.72
C TYR A 139 11.79 -3.41 -1.61
N GLY A 140 12.61 -4.27 -0.99
CA GLY A 140 12.18 -5.28 -0.02
C GLY A 140 11.45 -4.69 1.19
N GLY A 141 11.90 -3.54 1.70
CA GLY A 141 11.17 -2.82 2.76
C GLY A 141 9.80 -2.31 2.31
N MET A 142 9.67 -1.85 1.06
CA MET A 142 8.39 -1.40 0.49
C MET A 142 7.46 -2.58 0.25
N LEU A 143 8.00 -3.69 -0.23
CA LEU A 143 7.27 -4.93 -0.47
C LEU A 143 6.73 -5.51 0.83
N ARG A 144 7.57 -5.62 1.86
CA ARG A 144 7.17 -6.07 3.20
C ARG A 144 6.04 -5.22 3.75
N TYR A 145 6.19 -3.89 3.71
CA TYR A 145 5.16 -2.99 4.19
C TYR A 145 3.84 -3.13 3.40
N GLN A 146 3.94 -3.27 2.07
CA GLN A 146 2.75 -3.46 1.24
C GLN A 146 2.05 -4.78 1.60
N PHE A 147 2.80 -5.85 1.86
CA PHE A 147 2.23 -7.12 2.31
C PHE A 147 1.62 -7.04 3.71
N GLU A 148 2.26 -6.35 4.66
CA GLU A 148 1.73 -6.11 6.01
C GLU A 148 0.36 -5.42 5.97
N LYS A 149 0.14 -4.48 5.04
CA LYS A 149 -1.20 -3.90 4.82
C LYS A 149 -2.23 -4.95 4.37
N GLY A 150 -1.83 -5.90 3.54
CA GLY A 150 -2.66 -7.04 3.13
C GLY A 150 -3.02 -7.94 4.31
N MET A 151 -2.07 -8.21 5.20
CA MET A 151 -2.34 -8.96 6.44
C MET A 151 -3.37 -8.27 7.31
N VAL A 152 -3.21 -6.97 7.55
CA VAL A 152 -4.20 -6.17 8.31
C VAL A 152 -5.56 -6.19 7.63
N ARG A 153 -5.62 -6.07 6.30
CA ARG A 153 -6.88 -6.15 5.52
C ARG A 153 -7.55 -7.52 5.70
N ASN A 154 -6.79 -8.61 5.64
CA ASN A 154 -7.28 -9.98 5.82
C ASN A 154 -7.87 -10.20 7.22
N GLU A 155 -7.15 -9.78 8.26
CA GLU A 155 -7.63 -9.84 9.64
C GLU A 155 -8.93 -9.04 9.83
N LEU A 156 -8.96 -7.80 9.33
CA LEU A 156 -10.16 -6.96 9.39
C LEU A 156 -11.35 -7.58 8.65
N LEU A 157 -11.13 -8.24 7.51
CA LEU A 157 -12.20 -8.94 6.79
C LEU A 157 -12.77 -10.08 7.64
N LYS A 158 -11.90 -10.95 8.16
CA LYS A 158 -12.33 -12.09 9.00
C LYS A 158 -13.13 -11.62 10.20
N GLU A 159 -12.60 -10.67 10.97
CA GLU A 159 -13.27 -10.14 12.16
C GLU A 159 -14.58 -9.41 11.81
N SER A 160 -14.64 -8.71 10.67
CA SER A 160 -15.85 -8.02 10.22
C SER A 160 -16.94 -9.00 9.79
N ILE A 161 -16.56 -10.09 9.10
CA ILE A 161 -17.50 -11.14 8.68
C ILE A 161 -18.10 -11.82 9.93
N ASP A 162 -17.25 -12.18 10.89
CA ASP A 162 -17.69 -12.78 12.16
C ASP A 162 -18.63 -11.85 12.92
N THR A 163 -18.28 -10.56 13.00
CA THR A 163 -19.13 -9.53 13.61
C THR A 163 -20.47 -9.41 12.88
N CYS A 164 -20.48 -9.51 11.55
CA CYS A 164 -21.70 -9.46 10.76
C CYS A 164 -22.63 -10.62 11.10
N TYR A 165 -22.10 -11.84 11.15
CA TYR A 165 -22.87 -13.02 11.52
C TYR A 165 -23.37 -13.00 12.96
N SER A 166 -22.56 -12.50 13.90
CA SER A 166 -22.92 -12.48 15.32
C SER A 166 -23.90 -11.36 15.69
N SER A 167 -23.84 -10.23 14.99
CA SER A 167 -24.52 -8.99 15.41
C SER A 167 -25.72 -8.63 14.55
N PHE A 168 -25.82 -9.15 13.33
CA PHE A 168 -26.88 -8.79 12.38
C PHE A 168 -27.59 -10.03 11.84
N SER A 169 -28.84 -10.23 12.28
CA SER A 169 -29.67 -11.35 11.86
C SER A 169 -29.89 -11.45 10.34
N TYR A 170 -29.78 -10.33 9.61
CA TYR A 170 -29.88 -10.32 8.15
C TYR A 170 -28.73 -11.09 7.47
N PHE A 171 -27.53 -11.07 8.07
CA PHE A 171 -26.37 -11.76 7.52
C PHE A 171 -26.37 -13.25 7.84
N ALA A 172 -27.14 -13.70 8.84
CA ALA A 172 -27.17 -15.09 9.29
C ALA A 172 -27.51 -16.12 8.19
N ASN A 173 -28.24 -15.70 7.15
CA ASN A 173 -28.64 -16.56 6.04
C ASN A 173 -27.83 -16.33 4.75
N LEU A 174 -26.87 -15.41 4.75
CA LEU A 174 -26.05 -15.13 3.57
C LEU A 174 -24.84 -16.08 3.52
N PRO A 175 -24.49 -16.62 2.34
CA PRO A 175 -23.25 -17.38 2.16
C PRO A 175 -22.02 -16.55 2.52
N TYR A 176 -20.99 -17.21 3.08
CA TYR A 176 -19.76 -16.57 3.52
C TYR A 176 -19.12 -15.74 2.41
N GLU A 177 -19.03 -16.32 1.22
CA GLU A 177 -18.40 -15.72 0.04
C GLU A 177 -19.11 -14.43 -0.39
N LEU A 178 -20.44 -14.36 -0.17
CA LEU A 178 -21.20 -13.16 -0.47
C LEU A 178 -20.89 -12.05 0.54
N VAL A 179 -20.84 -12.38 1.84
CA VAL A 179 -20.50 -11.40 2.89
C VAL A 179 -19.06 -10.90 2.72
N GLU A 180 -18.13 -11.81 2.42
CA GLU A 180 -16.74 -11.47 2.11
C GLU A 180 -16.64 -10.54 0.90
N THR A 181 -17.34 -10.85 -0.19
CA THR A 181 -17.37 -10.00 -1.40
C THR A 181 -17.86 -8.60 -1.08
N ILE A 182 -18.94 -8.49 -0.30
CA ILE A 182 -19.52 -7.22 0.12
C ILE A 182 -18.51 -6.40 0.92
N LEU A 183 -17.91 -7.01 1.95
CA LEU A 183 -16.92 -6.35 2.80
C LEU A 183 -15.60 -6.09 2.06
N GLY A 184 -15.34 -6.80 0.97
CA GLY A 184 -14.25 -6.55 0.02
C GLY A 184 -14.29 -5.15 -0.60
N TYR A 185 -15.49 -4.56 -0.75
CA TYR A 185 -15.66 -3.18 -1.25
C TYR A 185 -15.52 -2.11 -0.17
N VAL A 186 -15.45 -2.50 1.11
CA VAL A 186 -15.38 -1.57 2.24
C VAL A 186 -13.92 -1.32 2.63
N ASP A 187 -13.54 -0.06 2.84
CA ASP A 187 -12.17 0.28 3.24
C ASP A 187 -11.85 -0.11 4.69
N ASN A 188 -10.55 -0.17 5.01
CA ASN A 188 -10.08 -0.57 6.34
C ASN A 188 -10.59 0.34 7.48
N THR A 189 -10.87 1.61 7.20
CA THR A 189 -11.36 2.55 8.22
C THR A 189 -12.78 2.18 8.62
N ALA A 190 -13.65 1.94 7.63
CA ALA A 190 -15.01 1.52 7.85
C ALA A 190 -15.09 0.10 8.48
N LEU A 191 -14.23 -0.82 8.08
CA LEU A 191 -14.17 -2.16 8.69
C LEU A 191 -13.74 -2.11 10.16
N ARG A 192 -12.78 -1.25 10.52
CA ARG A 192 -12.39 -1.05 11.92
C ARG A 192 -13.55 -0.55 12.78
N VAL A 193 -14.49 0.20 12.22
CA VAL A 193 -15.69 0.65 12.93
C VAL A 193 -16.66 -0.51 13.17
N LEU A 194 -16.72 -1.50 12.28
CA LEU A 194 -17.48 -2.73 12.51
C LEU A 194 -16.85 -3.58 13.62
N VAL A 195 -15.54 -3.81 13.53
CA VAL A 195 -14.79 -4.68 14.44
C VAL A 195 -14.65 -4.10 15.85
N TYR A 196 -14.35 -2.80 15.97
CA TYR A 196 -14.11 -2.14 17.25
C TYR A 196 -15.16 -1.05 17.51
N PRO A 197 -16.43 -1.40 17.76
CA PRO A 197 -17.46 -0.42 18.05
C PRO A 197 -17.12 0.29 19.37
N ARG A 198 -16.81 1.60 19.30
CA ARG A 198 -16.60 2.43 20.50
C ARG A 198 -17.94 2.62 21.22
N GLU A 199 -18.12 1.85 22.30
CA GLU A 199 -19.21 1.86 23.27
C GLU A 199 -20.63 1.65 22.70
N ALA A 200 -21.46 0.96 23.48
CA ALA A 200 -22.69 0.26 23.12
C ALA A 200 -23.88 1.13 22.63
N GLY A 201 -23.66 2.36 22.19
CA GLY A 201 -24.69 3.28 21.67
C GLY A 201 -24.63 3.57 20.17
N LYS A 202 -23.61 3.07 19.43
CA LYS A 202 -23.35 3.46 18.02
C LYS A 202 -23.52 2.35 16.98
N GLN A 203 -23.94 1.14 17.34
CA GLN A 203 -24.11 0.03 16.39
C GLN A 203 -25.10 0.38 15.24
N ASN A 204 -26.14 1.18 15.52
CA ASN A 204 -27.06 1.67 14.49
C ASN A 204 -26.41 2.63 13.48
N VAL A 205 -25.38 3.38 13.88
CA VAL A 205 -24.65 4.28 12.98
C VAL A 205 -23.70 3.49 12.08
N SER A 206 -23.07 2.43 12.59
CA SER A 206 -22.25 1.51 11.80
C SER A 206 -23.06 0.78 10.72
N LEU A 207 -24.27 0.34 11.06
CA LEU A 207 -25.23 -0.21 10.09
C LEU A 207 -25.65 0.83 9.03
N LEU A 208 -25.98 2.06 9.44
CA LEU A 208 -26.36 3.12 8.48
C LEU A 208 -25.19 3.46 7.53
N HIS A 209 -23.96 3.47 8.02
CA HIS A 209 -22.76 3.70 7.23
C HIS A 209 -22.48 2.53 6.28
N LEU A 210 -22.66 1.29 6.75
CA LEU A 210 -22.54 0.08 5.92
C LEU A 210 -23.62 0.06 4.84
N ILE A 211 -24.88 0.35 5.18
CA ILE A 211 -26.02 0.43 4.24
C ILE A 211 -25.82 1.57 3.25
N ASN A 212 -25.31 2.74 3.67
CA ASN A 212 -25.01 3.84 2.75
C ASN A 212 -23.87 3.47 1.79
N ASN A 213 -22.80 2.84 2.28
CA ASN A 213 -21.73 2.31 1.42
C ASN A 213 -22.24 1.20 0.49
N PHE A 214 -23.17 0.37 0.96
CA PHE A 214 -23.84 -0.67 0.18
C PHE A 214 -24.76 -0.09 -0.89
N ALA A 215 -25.52 0.97 -0.57
CA ALA A 215 -26.37 1.69 -1.51
C ALA A 215 -25.53 2.40 -2.59
N ILE A 216 -24.37 2.93 -2.23
CA ILE A 216 -23.40 3.51 -3.18
C ILE A 216 -22.82 2.40 -4.09
N ALA A 217 -22.42 1.26 -3.52
CA ALA A 217 -21.87 0.13 -4.27
C ALA A 217 -22.92 -0.53 -5.20
N THR A 218 -24.16 -0.66 -4.74
CA THR A 218 -25.27 -1.19 -5.56
C THR A 218 -25.77 -0.20 -6.61
N GLN A 219 -25.76 1.12 -6.36
CA GLN A 219 -25.99 2.13 -7.40
C GLN A 219 -24.90 2.12 -8.48
N PHE A 220 -23.64 1.87 -8.11
CA PHE A 220 -22.53 1.68 -9.05
C PHE A 220 -22.72 0.42 -9.90
N ASN A 221 -23.14 -0.69 -9.30
CA ASN A 221 -23.40 -1.94 -10.01
C ASN A 221 -24.64 -1.88 -10.91
N PHE A 222 -25.72 -1.18 -10.52
CA PHE A 222 -26.87 -0.98 -11.41
C PHE A 222 -26.51 -0.14 -12.64
N LYS A 223 -25.65 0.87 -12.51
CA LYS A 223 -25.13 1.62 -13.66
C LYS A 223 -24.26 0.77 -14.57
N LEU A 224 -23.35 -0.05 -14.03
CA LEU A 224 -22.48 -0.94 -14.81
C LEU A 224 -23.25 -2.04 -15.54
N ILE A 225 -24.27 -2.62 -14.91
CA ILE A 225 -25.17 -3.62 -15.53
C ILE A 225 -26.02 -2.96 -16.62
N SER A 226 -26.49 -1.72 -16.42
CA SER A 226 -27.26 -0.97 -17.43
C SER A 226 -26.43 -0.53 -18.64
N SER A 227 -25.12 -0.27 -18.48
CA SER A 227 -24.21 0.10 -19.57
C SER A 227 -23.65 -1.07 -20.36
N TYR A 228 -23.81 -2.31 -19.87
CA TYR A 228 -23.45 -3.52 -20.60
C TYR A 228 -24.62 -4.10 -21.41
N GLN A 229 -25.82 -3.52 -21.27
CA GLN A 229 -27.03 -3.88 -22.04
C GLN A 229 -27.44 -2.82 -23.07
N SER A 230 -26.53 -1.93 -23.46
CA SER A 230 -26.75 -0.90 -24.49
C SER A 230 -25.70 -0.96 -25.58
#